data_AF-A0A069INF1-F1
#
_entry.id   AF-A0A069INF1-F1
#
_cell.length_a   1.000
_cell.length_b   1.000
_cell.length_c   1.000
_cell.angle_alpha   90.00
_cell.angle_beta   90.00
_cell.angle_gamma   90.00
#
_symmetry.space_group_name_H-M   'P 1'
#
loop_
_entity.id
_entity.type
_entity.pdbx_description
1 polymer ?
#
loop_
_entity_poly.entity_id
_entity_poly.type
_entity_poly.pdbx_seq_one_letter_code
_entity_poly.pdbx_strand_id
1 'polypeptide(L)'
;MTRPDDDWTDLTQAWTETPDPEPRLDAGFIRSLRRRDRMARLNFWLEMGGGVVVLAAMGWAAYRGIPLPAVGAALAFALFALGMTLWSRRGDPGLLTDTPQAVLRSALGQARTGYRWALSGVAISLAGMVFLILMLWVVEPARDQPGAVVAGAGVFLAVCIGFYLRHARLCRRRMAAHQAALEALTETAPDPAMRP
;
A
#
# COMPACT_ATOMS: atom_id res chain seq x y z
N MET A 1 52.51 -46.48 -10.61
CA MET A 1 51.24 -45.76 -10.87
C MET A 1 50.95 -44.92 -9.65
N THR A 2 51.12 -43.61 -9.78
CA THR A 2 50.98 -42.65 -8.69
C THR A 2 49.71 -41.83 -8.85
N ARG A 3 49.11 -41.54 -7.69
CA ARG A 3 48.14 -40.48 -7.32
C ARG A 3 46.63 -40.77 -7.44
N PRO A 4 45.78 -40.06 -6.65
CA PRO A 4 46.04 -39.39 -5.34
C PRO A 4 44.90 -39.49 -4.31
N ASP A 5 45.29 -39.42 -3.03
CA ASP A 5 44.70 -38.59 -1.96
C ASP A 5 43.18 -38.62 -1.77
N ASP A 6 42.73 -39.49 -0.84
CA ASP A 6 41.56 -39.22 0.00
C ASP A 6 41.79 -37.86 0.68
N ASP A 7 41.11 -36.85 0.17
CA ASP A 7 41.36 -35.45 0.42
C ASP A 7 40.87 -35.08 1.82
N TRP A 8 41.70 -35.36 2.85
CA TRP A 8 41.51 -34.81 4.20
C TRP A 8 41.46 -33.27 4.18
N THR A 9 41.97 -32.66 3.12
CA THR A 9 41.87 -31.24 2.80
C THR A 9 40.43 -30.81 2.46
N ASP A 10 39.61 -31.66 1.83
CA ASP A 10 38.18 -31.39 1.60
C ASP A 10 37.38 -31.36 2.91
N LEU A 11 37.69 -32.26 3.84
CA LEU A 11 37.04 -32.29 5.16
C LEU A 11 37.45 -31.13 6.06
N THR A 12 38.69 -30.65 5.94
CA THR A 12 39.13 -29.44 6.65
C THR A 12 38.55 -28.19 6.02
N GLN A 13 38.40 -28.14 4.69
CA GLN A 13 37.74 -27.05 3.98
C GLN A 13 36.27 -26.87 4.44
N ALA A 14 35.54 -27.96 4.63
CA ALA A 14 34.17 -27.94 5.19
C ALA A 14 34.08 -27.43 6.64
N TRP A 15 35.16 -27.51 7.43
CA TRP A 15 35.23 -26.97 8.80
C TRP A 15 35.81 -25.56 8.88
N THR A 16 36.63 -25.15 7.91
CA THR A 16 37.19 -23.79 7.80
C THR A 16 36.32 -22.84 6.99
N GLU A 17 35.37 -23.35 6.20
CA GLU A 17 34.26 -22.55 5.69
C GLU A 17 33.42 -22.10 6.88
N THR A 18 33.78 -20.93 7.43
CA THR A 18 32.87 -20.15 8.28
C THR A 18 31.50 -20.18 7.61
N PRO A 19 30.45 -20.72 8.27
CA PRO A 19 29.13 -20.76 7.66
C PRO A 19 28.83 -19.35 7.17
N ASP A 20 28.58 -19.25 5.87
CA ASP A 20 28.35 -17.98 5.19
C ASP A 20 27.37 -17.19 6.07
N PRO A 21 27.75 -16.00 6.59
CA PRO A 21 26.96 -15.34 7.61
C PRO A 21 25.57 -15.14 7.04
N GLU A 22 24.57 -15.73 7.71
CA GLU A 22 23.13 -15.77 7.37
C GLU A 22 22.76 -14.74 6.31
N PRO A 23 22.08 -15.10 5.20
CA PRO A 23 21.92 -14.25 4.02
C PRO A 23 21.63 -12.81 4.43
N ARG A 24 22.69 -11.99 4.45
CA ARG A 24 22.64 -10.68 5.09
C ARG A 24 21.68 -9.83 4.29
N LEU A 25 20.57 -9.47 4.93
CA LEU A 25 19.59 -8.55 4.35
C LEU A 25 20.30 -7.30 3.84
N ASP A 26 20.12 -6.99 2.56
CA ASP A 26 20.69 -5.78 1.95
C ASP A 26 20.27 -4.53 2.74
N ALA A 27 21.25 -3.79 3.26
CA ALA A 27 21.03 -2.54 3.98
C ALA A 27 20.33 -1.48 3.10
N GLY A 28 20.47 -1.56 1.77
CA GLY A 28 19.70 -0.77 0.81
C GLY A 28 18.20 -1.10 0.88
N PHE A 29 17.86 -2.38 0.88
CA PHE A 29 16.48 -2.86 1.00
C PHE A 29 15.80 -2.39 2.30
N ILE A 30 16.45 -2.55 3.46
CA ILE A 30 15.91 -2.12 4.76
C ILE A 30 15.66 -0.59 4.78
N ARG A 31 16.63 0.21 4.30
CA ARG A 31 16.46 1.67 4.20
C ARG A 31 15.28 2.05 3.30
N SER A 32 15.08 1.33 2.20
CA SER A 32 13.95 1.56 1.30
C SER A 32 12.59 1.28 1.97
N LEU A 33 12.51 0.22 2.79
CA LEU A 33 11.29 -0.14 3.53
C LEU A 33 10.96 0.89 4.60
N ARG A 34 11.97 1.36 5.35
CA ARG A 34 11.80 2.45 6.34
C ARG A 34 11.31 3.74 5.69
N ARG A 35 11.88 4.11 4.53
CA ARG A 35 11.44 5.30 3.79
C ARG A 35 9.99 5.18 3.33
N ARG A 36 9.60 4.01 2.82
CA ARG A 36 8.21 3.74 2.39
C ARG A 36 7.24 3.78 3.57
N ASP A 37 7.61 3.20 4.71
CA ASP A 37 6.81 3.23 5.93
C ASP A 37 6.57 4.67 6.39
N ARG A 38 7.64 5.48 6.49
CA ARG A 38 7.54 6.89 6.89
C ARG A 38 6.63 7.69 5.96
N MET A 39 6.79 7.53 4.65
CA MET A 39 5.93 8.21 3.67
C MET A 39 4.48 7.74 3.77
N ALA A 40 4.26 6.45 4.02
CA ALA A 40 2.93 5.91 4.19
C ALA A 40 2.25 6.47 5.46
N ARG A 41 2.98 6.61 6.57
CA ARG A 41 2.47 7.25 7.79
C ARG A 41 2.15 8.73 7.58
N LEU A 42 3.03 9.48 6.91
CA LEU A 42 2.79 10.89 6.60
C LEU A 42 1.55 11.06 5.73
N ASN A 43 1.41 10.26 4.68
CA ASN A 43 0.22 10.30 3.82
C ASN A 43 -1.06 10.00 4.60
N PHE A 44 -1.02 9.02 5.52
CA PHE A 44 -2.16 8.73 6.39
C PHE A 44 -2.55 9.92 7.27
N TRP A 45 -1.58 10.57 7.92
CA TRP A 45 -1.86 11.75 8.74
C TRP A 45 -2.41 12.93 7.92
N LEU A 46 -1.93 13.11 6.69
CA LEU A 46 -2.48 14.11 5.77
C LEU A 46 -3.92 13.78 5.36
N GLU A 47 -4.23 12.52 5.04
CA GLU A 47 -5.59 12.08 4.71
C GLU A 47 -6.54 12.27 5.91
N MET A 48 -6.11 11.90 7.13
CA MET A 48 -6.89 12.11 8.35
C MET A 48 -7.10 13.59 8.67
N GLY A 49 -6.02 14.39 8.64
CA GLY A 49 -6.08 15.82 8.88
C GLY A 49 -6.98 16.54 7.86
N GLY A 50 -6.86 16.17 6.58
CA GLY A 50 -7.73 16.67 5.53
C GLY A 50 -9.20 16.32 5.77
N GLY A 51 -9.51 15.10 6.21
CA GLY A 51 -10.87 14.72 6.57
C GLY A 51 -11.45 15.52 7.73
N VAL A 52 -10.67 15.78 8.78
CA VAL A 52 -11.09 16.65 9.90
C VAL A 52 -11.42 18.06 9.41
N VAL A 53 -10.58 18.62 8.54
CA VAL A 53 -10.83 19.95 7.93
C VAL A 53 -12.11 19.95 7.11
N VAL A 54 -12.36 18.90 6.31
CA VAL A 54 -13.61 18.77 5.54
C VAL A 54 -14.83 18.70 6.45
N LEU A 55 -14.79 17.92 7.54
CA LEU A 55 -15.88 17.84 8.51
C LEU A 55 -16.17 19.19 9.16
N ALA A 56 -15.13 19.93 9.55
CA ALA A 56 -15.28 21.29 10.10
C ALA A 56 -15.89 22.26 9.06
N ALA A 57 -15.43 22.19 7.81
CA ALA A 57 -15.98 23.00 6.71
C ALA A 57 -17.46 22.67 6.44
N MET A 58 -17.88 21.41 6.58
CA MET A 58 -19.30 21.03 6.45
C MET A 58 -20.15 21.57 7.61
N GLY A 59 -19.65 21.52 8.84
CA GLY A 59 -20.32 22.16 9.99
C GLY A 59 -20.48 23.67 9.80
N TRP A 60 -19.44 24.33 9.28
CA TRP A 60 -19.49 25.74 8.92
C TRP A 60 -20.49 26.02 7.78
N ALA A 61 -20.50 25.19 6.73
CA ALA A 61 -21.43 25.32 5.61
C ALA A 61 -22.90 25.21 6.05
N ALA A 62 -23.21 24.24 6.93
CA ALA A 62 -24.52 24.10 7.53
C ALA A 62 -24.92 25.35 8.32
N TYR A 63 -24.00 25.89 9.14
CA TYR A 63 -24.23 27.13 9.89
C TYR A 63 -24.48 28.35 8.98
N ARG A 64 -23.83 28.39 7.81
CA ARG A 64 -24.02 29.45 6.79
C ARG A 64 -25.30 29.30 5.97
N GLY A 65 -26.12 28.28 6.23
CA GLY A 65 -27.40 28.07 5.55
C GLY A 65 -27.28 27.42 4.16
N ILE A 66 -26.17 26.73 3.86
CA ILE A 66 -26.07 25.92 2.65
C ILE A 66 -27.13 24.80 2.69
N PRO A 67 -27.78 24.46 1.55
CA PRO A 67 -28.82 23.45 1.52
C PRO A 67 -28.39 22.11 2.15
N LEU A 68 -29.20 21.63 3.11
CA LEU A 68 -28.90 20.39 3.85
C LEU A 68 -28.65 19.17 2.95
N PRO A 69 -29.34 18.96 1.81
CA PRO A 69 -29.02 17.86 0.92
C PRO A 69 -27.59 17.90 0.36
N ALA A 70 -27.08 19.10 0.04
CA ALA A 70 -25.72 19.28 -0.46
C ALA A 70 -24.68 19.01 0.64
N VAL A 71 -24.92 19.54 1.84
CA VAL A 71 -24.09 19.26 3.02
C VAL A 71 -24.09 17.76 3.35
N GLY A 72 -25.24 17.12 3.32
CA GLY A 72 -25.39 15.69 3.59
C GLY A 72 -24.66 14.81 2.59
N ALA A 73 -24.75 15.11 1.29
CA ALA A 73 -24.03 14.38 0.25
C ALA A 73 -22.50 14.54 0.40
N ALA A 74 -22.04 15.75 0.68
CA ALA A 74 -20.61 16.02 0.90
C ALA A 74 -20.09 15.32 2.17
N LEU A 75 -20.88 15.31 3.25
CA LEU A 75 -20.55 14.61 4.48
C LEU A 75 -20.49 13.09 4.26
N ALA A 76 -21.46 12.51 3.56
CA ALA A 76 -21.48 11.09 3.22
C ALA A 76 -20.25 10.70 2.39
N PHE A 77 -19.88 11.51 1.39
CA PHE A 77 -18.67 11.29 0.60
C PHE A 77 -17.40 11.38 1.46
N ALA A 78 -17.29 12.37 2.34
CA ALA A 78 -16.14 12.54 3.23
C ALA A 78 -15.98 11.36 4.20
N LEU A 79 -17.07 10.91 4.82
CA LEU A 79 -17.07 9.74 5.71
C LEU A 79 -16.72 8.47 4.96
N PHE A 80 -17.22 8.29 3.74
CA PHE A 80 -16.85 7.18 2.88
C PHE A 80 -15.35 7.19 2.57
N ALA A 81 -14.78 8.32 2.17
CA ALA A 81 -13.35 8.44 1.89
C ALA A 81 -12.50 8.15 3.12
N LEU A 82 -12.86 8.68 4.29
CA LEU A 82 -12.21 8.38 5.58
C LEU A 82 -12.29 6.89 5.93
N GLY A 83 -13.47 6.29 5.76
CA GLY A 83 -13.67 4.85 5.96
C GLY A 83 -12.78 4.01 5.06
N MET A 84 -12.63 4.39 3.79
CA MET A 84 -11.74 3.72 2.84
C MET A 84 -10.26 3.90 3.20
N THR A 85 -9.84 5.08 3.66
CA THR A 85 -8.48 5.31 4.17
C THR A 85 -8.20 4.41 5.38
N LEU A 86 -9.09 4.34 6.36
CA LEU A 86 -8.96 3.47 7.53
C LEU A 86 -8.93 2.00 7.13
N TRP A 87 -9.84 1.60 6.24
CA TRP A 87 -9.88 0.26 5.70
C TRP A 87 -8.53 -0.10 5.07
N SER A 88 -7.96 0.76 4.22
CA SER A 88 -6.70 0.49 3.51
C SER A 88 -5.55 0.07 4.44
N ARG A 89 -5.58 0.51 5.71
CA ARG A 89 -4.54 0.29 6.74
C ARG A 89 -4.79 -0.88 7.68
N ARG A 90 -5.95 -1.55 7.59
CA ARG A 90 -6.29 -2.64 8.52
C ARG A 90 -5.27 -3.78 8.44
N GLY A 91 -4.73 -4.21 9.57
CA GLY A 91 -3.83 -5.37 9.62
C GLY A 91 -2.40 -5.09 9.14
N ASP A 92 -1.94 -3.84 9.19
CA ASP A 92 -0.54 -3.49 9.01
C ASP A 92 0.24 -3.89 10.29
N PRO A 93 1.11 -4.92 10.24
CA PRO A 93 1.85 -5.38 11.42
C PRO A 93 2.99 -4.41 11.81
N GLY A 94 3.22 -3.36 11.02
CA GLY A 94 4.37 -2.49 11.18
C GLY A 94 5.65 -3.10 10.60
N LEU A 95 6.74 -2.34 10.73
CA LEU A 95 8.04 -2.73 10.19
C LEU A 95 8.79 -3.58 11.22
N LEU A 96 8.96 -4.87 10.91
CA LEU A 96 9.79 -5.80 11.67
C LEU A 96 11.11 -5.99 10.91
N THR A 97 12.25 -5.74 11.56
CA THR A 97 13.58 -5.81 10.92
C THR A 97 14.53 -6.81 11.56
N ASP A 98 14.01 -7.66 12.45
CA ASP A 98 14.85 -8.47 13.33
C ASP A 98 15.40 -9.72 12.63
N THR A 99 14.67 -10.26 11.65
CA THR A 99 15.11 -11.42 10.87
C THR A 99 14.82 -11.26 9.37
N PRO A 100 15.55 -11.95 8.46
CA PRO A 100 15.25 -11.98 7.02
C PRO A 100 13.79 -12.34 6.71
N GLN A 101 13.26 -13.33 7.41
CA GLN A 101 11.87 -13.76 7.29
C GLN A 101 10.89 -12.69 7.78
N ALA A 102 11.19 -12.00 8.89
CA ALA A 102 10.36 -10.90 9.40
C ALA A 102 10.34 -9.72 8.42
N VAL A 103 11.48 -9.38 7.81
CA VAL A 103 11.57 -8.31 6.81
C VAL A 103 10.73 -8.63 5.56
N LEU A 104 10.79 -9.87 5.06
CA LEU A 104 9.97 -10.29 3.92
C LEU A 104 8.47 -10.31 4.25
N ARG A 105 8.09 -10.73 5.46
CA ARG A 105 6.70 -10.65 5.94
C ARG A 105 6.21 -9.20 6.05
N SER A 106 7.04 -8.29 6.56
CA SER A 106 6.72 -6.85 6.58
C SER A 106 6.63 -6.26 5.16
N ALA A 107 7.50 -6.66 4.23
CA ALA A 107 7.42 -6.23 2.83
C ALA A 107 6.13 -6.73 2.15
N LEU A 108 5.72 -7.97 2.43
CA LEU A 108 4.42 -8.51 2.00
C LEU A 108 3.24 -7.73 2.60
N GLY A 109 3.30 -7.43 3.90
CA GLY A 109 2.31 -6.58 4.59
C GLY A 109 2.18 -5.21 3.93
N GLN A 110 3.29 -4.52 3.70
CA GLN A 110 3.31 -3.23 3.01
C GLN A 110 2.75 -3.31 1.58
N ALA A 111 3.05 -4.37 0.84
CA ALA A 111 2.51 -4.55 -0.50
C ALA A 111 0.98 -4.79 -0.50
N ARG A 112 0.46 -5.54 0.49
CA ARG A 112 -0.98 -5.74 0.69
C ARG A 112 -1.68 -4.43 1.08
N THR A 113 -1.12 -3.67 2.02
CA THR A 113 -1.61 -2.34 2.40
C THR A 113 -1.61 -1.40 1.19
N GLY A 114 -0.53 -1.36 0.41
CA GLY A 114 -0.44 -0.56 -0.81
C GLY A 114 -1.47 -0.97 -1.88
N TYR A 115 -1.74 -2.27 -2.02
CA TYR A 115 -2.80 -2.76 -2.91
C TYR A 115 -4.19 -2.29 -2.47
N ARG A 116 -4.50 -2.40 -1.17
CA ARG A 116 -5.78 -1.93 -0.61
C ARG A 116 -5.93 -0.42 -0.69
N TRP A 117 -4.85 0.33 -0.49
CA TRP A 117 -4.83 1.77 -0.70
C TRP A 117 -5.16 2.13 -2.15
N ALA A 118 -4.60 1.41 -3.13
CA ALA A 118 -4.95 1.62 -4.53
C ALA A 118 -6.43 1.30 -4.83
N LEU A 119 -6.97 0.20 -4.29
CA LEU A 119 -8.40 -0.11 -4.43
C LEU A 119 -9.29 0.98 -3.78
N SER A 120 -8.85 1.51 -2.64
CA SER A 120 -9.50 2.62 -1.96
C SER A 120 -9.52 3.87 -2.84
N GLY A 121 -8.40 4.21 -3.48
CA GLY A 121 -8.31 5.31 -4.43
C GLY A 121 -9.25 5.17 -5.63
N VAL A 122 -9.39 3.95 -6.18
CA VAL A 122 -10.38 3.68 -7.24
C VAL A 122 -11.81 3.90 -6.74
N ALA A 123 -12.16 3.33 -5.59
CA ALA A 123 -13.50 3.45 -5.01
C ALA A 123 -13.85 4.91 -4.70
N ILE A 124 -12.92 5.67 -4.11
CA ILE A 124 -13.08 7.11 -3.83
C ILE A 124 -13.24 7.90 -5.14
N SER A 125 -12.47 7.57 -6.19
CA SER A 125 -12.58 8.25 -7.48
C SER A 125 -13.96 8.02 -8.12
N LEU A 126 -14.49 6.79 -8.06
CA LEU A 126 -15.84 6.46 -8.55
C LEU A 126 -16.92 7.18 -7.72
N ALA A 127 -16.80 7.14 -6.39
CA ALA A 127 -17.72 7.85 -5.51
C ALA A 127 -17.67 9.38 -5.73
N GLY A 128 -16.48 9.93 -6.02
CA GLY A 128 -16.29 11.34 -6.36
C GLY A 128 -16.99 11.71 -7.67
N MET A 129 -16.99 10.81 -8.66
CA MET A 129 -17.74 11.01 -9.90
C MET A 129 -19.25 11.10 -9.62
N VAL A 130 -19.79 10.17 -8.83
CA VAL A 130 -21.21 10.16 -8.44
C VAL A 130 -21.55 11.43 -7.66
N PHE A 131 -20.71 11.79 -6.69
CA PHE A 131 -20.87 13.02 -5.89
C PHE A 131 -20.92 14.27 -6.77
N LEU A 132 -19.98 14.42 -7.72
CA LEU A 132 -19.94 15.56 -8.64
C LEU A 132 -21.19 15.65 -9.51
N ILE A 133 -21.64 14.52 -10.06
CA ILE A 133 -22.88 14.47 -10.85
C ILE A 133 -24.07 14.92 -9.99
N LEU A 134 -24.21 14.39 -8.78
CA LEU A 134 -25.28 14.77 -7.86
C LEU A 134 -25.25 16.26 -7.51
N MET A 135 -24.08 16.83 -7.23
CA MET A 135 -23.97 18.25 -6.89
C MET A 135 -24.33 19.15 -8.07
N LEU A 136 -23.93 18.79 -9.29
CA LEU A 136 -24.30 19.56 -10.49
C LEU A 136 -25.81 19.51 -10.75
N TRP A 137 -26.46 18.38 -10.47
CA TRP A 137 -27.90 18.23 -10.61
C TRP A 137 -28.72 18.95 -9.53
N VAL A 138 -28.22 18.94 -8.28
CA VAL A 138 -28.99 19.43 -7.11
C VAL A 138 -28.73 20.91 -6.81
N VAL A 139 -27.51 21.41 -7.03
CA VAL A 139 -27.09 22.74 -6.55
C VAL A 139 -27.11 23.80 -7.64
N GLU A 140 -26.76 23.47 -8.88
CA GLU A 140 -26.73 24.44 -10.00
C GLU A 140 -27.23 23.82 -11.32
N PRO A 141 -28.55 23.60 -11.48
CA PRO A 141 -29.12 23.14 -12.74
C PRO A 141 -28.97 24.13 -13.92
N ALA A 142 -28.48 25.36 -13.66
CA ALA A 142 -28.52 26.50 -14.59
C ALA A 142 -27.14 27.06 -15.01
N ARG A 143 -26.03 26.31 -14.87
CA ARG A 143 -24.75 26.76 -15.48
C ARG A 143 -24.80 26.61 -17.00
N ASP A 144 -24.19 27.54 -17.72
CA ASP A 144 -24.13 27.54 -19.18
C ASP A 144 -23.19 26.46 -19.77
N GLN A 145 -22.36 25.78 -18.94
CA GLN A 145 -21.41 24.75 -19.41
C GLN A 145 -21.21 23.57 -18.43
N PRO A 146 -22.26 22.83 -18.02
CA PRO A 146 -22.11 21.67 -17.14
C PRO A 146 -21.31 20.55 -17.83
N GLY A 147 -21.41 20.44 -19.17
CA GLY A 147 -20.73 19.41 -19.95
C GLY A 147 -19.20 19.49 -19.91
N ALA A 148 -18.61 20.69 -19.99
CA ALA A 148 -17.16 20.87 -19.97
C ALA A 148 -16.54 20.53 -18.61
N VAL A 149 -17.21 20.92 -17.52
CA VAL A 149 -16.79 20.59 -16.14
C VAL A 149 -16.89 19.09 -15.90
N VAL A 150 -17.99 18.45 -16.32
CA VAL A 150 -18.16 16.99 -16.22
C VAL A 150 -17.12 16.26 -17.05
N ALA A 151 -16.87 16.69 -18.28
CA ALA A 151 -15.86 16.08 -19.14
C ALA A 151 -14.45 16.22 -18.56
N GLY A 152 -14.06 17.41 -18.09
CA GLY A 152 -12.77 17.65 -17.46
C GLY A 152 -12.59 16.84 -16.18
N ALA A 153 -13.59 16.82 -15.31
CA ALA A 153 -13.58 16.00 -14.09
C ALA A 153 -13.54 14.51 -14.41
N GLY A 154 -14.29 14.06 -15.42
CA GLY A 154 -14.29 12.67 -15.88
C GLY A 154 -12.93 12.21 -16.39
N VAL A 155 -12.26 13.04 -17.21
CA VAL A 155 -10.89 12.77 -17.68
C VAL A 155 -9.92 12.70 -16.51
N PHE A 156 -9.98 13.69 -15.60
CA PHE A 156 -9.14 13.71 -14.41
C PHE A 156 -9.31 12.43 -13.56
N LEU A 157 -10.56 12.04 -13.27
CA LEU A 157 -10.86 10.83 -12.50
C LEU A 157 -10.41 9.56 -13.23
N ALA A 158 -10.56 9.50 -14.56
CA ALA A 158 -10.06 8.38 -15.36
C ALA A 158 -8.54 8.24 -15.26
N VAL A 159 -7.80 9.36 -15.29
CA VAL A 159 -6.34 9.38 -15.06
C VAL A 159 -6.00 8.90 -13.66
N CYS A 160 -6.70 9.38 -12.63
CA CYS A 160 -6.51 8.93 -11.25
C CYS A 160 -6.77 7.43 -11.10
N ILE A 161 -7.88 6.92 -11.65
CA ILE A 161 -8.21 5.49 -11.64
C ILE A 161 -7.12 4.69 -12.35
N GLY A 162 -6.67 5.14 -13.53
CA GLY A 162 -5.57 4.51 -14.27
C GLY A 162 -4.28 4.43 -13.45
N PHE A 163 -3.93 5.50 -12.74
CA PHE A 163 -2.79 5.54 -11.82
C PHE A 163 -2.95 4.51 -10.69
N TYR A 164 -4.10 4.47 -10.02
CA TYR A 164 -4.35 3.52 -8.94
C TYR A 164 -4.35 2.07 -9.44
N LEU A 165 -4.95 1.79 -10.60
CA LEU A 165 -4.93 0.45 -11.20
C LEU A 165 -3.50 0.01 -11.56
N ARG A 166 -2.68 0.91 -12.10
CA ARG A 166 -1.26 0.66 -12.36
C ARG A 166 -0.53 0.36 -11.04
N HIS A 167 -0.76 1.15 -10.00
CA HIS A 167 -0.18 0.91 -8.67
C HIS A 167 -0.60 -0.46 -8.11
N ALA A 168 -1.88 -0.80 -8.20
CA ALA A 168 -2.41 -2.10 -7.76
C ALA A 168 -1.76 -3.27 -8.50
N ARG A 169 -1.51 -3.15 -9.82
CA ARG A 169 -0.77 -4.15 -10.60
C ARG A 169 0.67 -4.30 -10.11
N LEU A 170 1.37 -3.18 -9.84
CA LEU A 170 2.74 -3.21 -9.32
C LEU A 170 2.80 -3.85 -7.93
N CYS A 171 1.85 -3.54 -7.05
CA CYS A 171 1.78 -4.16 -5.72
C CYS A 171 1.52 -5.66 -5.82
N ARG A 172 0.62 -6.12 -6.70
CA ARG A 172 0.40 -7.56 -6.94
C ARG A 172 1.67 -8.29 -7.39
N ARG A 173 2.44 -7.70 -8.31
CA ARG A 173 3.74 -8.26 -8.74
C ARG A 173 4.74 -8.34 -7.58
N ARG A 174 4.83 -7.29 -6.75
CA ARG A 174 5.69 -7.30 -5.56
C ARG A 174 5.25 -8.35 -4.54
N MET A 175 3.95 -8.52 -4.32
CA MET A 175 3.41 -9.57 -3.44
C MET A 175 3.84 -10.96 -3.91
N ALA A 176 3.67 -11.27 -5.20
CA ALA A 176 4.09 -12.55 -5.75
C ALA A 176 5.61 -12.79 -5.59
N ALA A 177 6.43 -11.76 -5.86
CA ALA A 177 7.88 -11.86 -5.72
C ALA A 177 8.32 -12.09 -4.26
N HIS A 178 7.73 -11.36 -3.29
CA HIS A 178 8.07 -11.53 -1.88
C HIS A 178 7.54 -12.85 -1.30
N GLN A 179 6.43 -13.36 -1.83
CA GLN A 179 5.87 -14.66 -1.44
C GLN A 179 6.79 -15.79 -1.91
N ALA A 180 7.21 -15.78 -3.18
CA ALA A 180 8.15 -16.75 -3.72
C ALA A 180 9.51 -16.73 -2.98
N ALA A 181 10.00 -15.54 -2.61
CA ALA A 181 11.22 -15.42 -1.81
C ALA A 181 11.07 -15.98 -0.38
N LEU A 182 9.88 -15.87 0.21
CA LEU A 182 9.59 -16.45 1.53
C LEU A 182 9.52 -17.99 1.46
N GLU A 183 8.91 -18.53 0.41
CA GLU A 183 8.81 -19.98 0.16
C GLU A 183 10.20 -20.59 -0.05
N ALA A 184 11.04 -19.97 -0.88
CA ALA A 184 12.42 -20.41 -1.11
C ALA A 184 13.26 -20.48 0.18
N LEU A 185 13.09 -19.52 1.10
CA LEU A 185 13.76 -19.51 2.41
C LEU A 185 13.22 -20.57 3.38
N THR A 186 12.00 -21.06 3.16
CA THR A 186 11.39 -22.10 3.98
C THR A 186 11.85 -23.48 3.51
N GLU A 187 12.01 -23.67 2.20
CA GLU A 187 12.51 -24.93 1.60
C GLU A 187 14.01 -25.15 1.81
N THR A 188 14.80 -24.09 2.00
CA THR A 188 16.24 -24.19 2.30
C THR A 188 16.57 -24.33 3.79
N ALA A 189 15.57 -24.27 4.68
CA ALA A 189 15.78 -24.53 6.10
C ALA A 189 15.95 -26.04 6.34
N PRO A 190 17.07 -26.51 6.90
CA PRO A 190 17.28 -27.94 7.12
C PRO A 190 16.24 -28.50 8.11
N ASP A 191 15.71 -29.67 7.79
CA ASP A 191 14.79 -30.41 8.65
C ASP A 191 15.44 -30.64 10.02
N PRO A 192 14.86 -30.17 11.14
CA PRO A 192 15.39 -30.43 12.47
C PRO A 192 15.45 -31.94 12.81
N ALA A 193 14.79 -32.80 12.03
CA ALA A 193 14.89 -34.25 12.14
C ALA A 193 16.17 -34.87 11.50
N MET A 194 16.99 -34.08 10.80
CA MET A 194 18.29 -34.50 10.24
C MET A 194 19.48 -33.85 10.97
N ARG A 195 19.43 -33.78 12.30
CA ARG A 195 20.63 -33.60 13.12
C ARG A 195 21.07 -34.97 13.65
N PRO A 196 22.29 -35.45 13.33
CA PRO A 196 22.82 -36.70 13.88
C PRO A 196 23.01 -36.62 15.40
#